data_AF-A0A8J7VZQ6-F1
#
_entry.id   AF-A0A8J7VZQ6-F1
#
_cell.length_a   1.000
_cell.length_b   1.000
_cell.length_c   1.000
_cell.angle_alpha   90.00
_cell.angle_beta   90.00
_cell.angle_gamma   90.00
#
_symmetry.space_group_name_H-M   'P 1'
#
loop_
_entity.id
_entity.type
_entity.pdbx_description
1 polymer ?
#
loop_
_entity_poly.entity_id
_entity_poly.type
_entity_poly.pdbx_seq_one_letter_code
_entity_poly.pdbx_strand_id
1 'polypeptide(L)'
;MGKIIQMNDHEKEQAFKAKKAEMQKKYKANISNFCHYHNVELSVGWDMLFFNARCFTKGAKASVIPGGGVISVPELVKDYNDLMQYQTVYKG
;
A
#
# COMPACT_ATOMS: atom_id res chain seq x y z
N MET A 1 24.95 -3.00 -16.00
CA MET A 1 25.09 -2.68 -14.56
C MET A 1 24.28 -1.40 -14.30
N GLY A 2 23.08 -1.52 -13.72
CA GLY A 2 22.28 -0.35 -13.39
C GLY A 2 22.90 0.37 -12.19
N LYS A 3 23.21 1.66 -12.33
CA LYS A 3 23.66 2.50 -11.21
C LYS A 3 22.56 2.50 -10.14
N ILE A 4 22.85 1.95 -8.97
CA ILE A 4 22.04 2.17 -7.77
C ILE A 4 22.26 3.64 -7.40
N ILE A 5 21.30 4.51 -7.73
CA ILE A 5 21.28 5.87 -7.20
C ILE A 5 21.02 5.72 -5.70
N GLN A 6 22.04 5.95 -4.87
CA GLN A 6 21.87 6.02 -3.42
C GLN A 6 21.02 7.25 -3.10
N MET A 7 19.72 7.04 -2.88
CA MET A 7 18.81 8.09 -2.44
C MET A 7 19.11 8.44 -0.97
N ASN A 8 19.17 9.73 -0.67
CA ASN A 8 19.24 10.23 0.70
C ASN A 8 17.86 10.09 1.40
N ASP A 9 17.82 10.27 2.71
CA ASP A 9 16.59 10.04 3.49
C ASP A 9 15.45 10.98 3.10
N HIS A 10 15.76 12.21 2.69
CA HIS A 10 14.77 13.17 2.19
C HIS A 10 14.19 12.73 0.84
N GLU A 11 15.03 12.27 -0.08
CA GLU A 11 14.60 11.73 -1.39
C GLU A 11 13.76 10.47 -1.21
N LYS A 12 14.12 9.59 -0.27
CA LYS A 12 13.32 8.42 0.09
C LYS A 12 11.96 8.82 0.64
N GLU A 13 11.91 9.80 1.54
CA GLU A 13 10.64 10.31 2.09
C GLU A 13 9.75 10.90 0.99
N GLN A 14 10.32 11.69 0.06
CA GLN A 14 9.58 12.23 -1.08
C GLN A 14 9.07 11.12 -2.00
N ALA A 15 9.90 10.13 -2.32
CA ALA A 15 9.50 9.00 -3.15
C ALA A 15 8.43 8.14 -2.47
N PHE A 16 8.52 7.95 -1.16
CA PHE A 16 7.48 7.28 -0.37
C PHE A 16 6.14 8.04 -0.45
N LYS A 17 6.16 9.37 -0.27
CA LYS A 17 4.95 10.21 -0.38
C LYS A 17 4.34 10.15 -1.78
N ALA A 18 5.17 10.25 -2.82
CA ALA A 18 4.73 10.16 -4.20
C ALA A 18 4.11 8.78 -4.50
N LYS A 19 4.79 7.70 -4.10
CA LYS A 19 4.31 6.33 -4.35
C LYS A 19 3.04 6.02 -3.58
N LYS A 20 2.93 6.49 -2.33
CA LYS A 20 1.70 6.40 -1.54
C LYS A 20 0.54 7.09 -2.25
N ALA A 21 0.75 8.29 -2.79
CA ALA A 21 -0.29 9.02 -3.52
C ALA A 21 -0.72 8.29 -4.82
N GLU A 22 0.21 7.67 -5.54
CA GLU A 22 -0.12 6.82 -6.70
C GLU A 22 -1.00 5.63 -6.30
N MET A 23 -0.62 4.89 -5.25
CA MET A 23 -1.38 3.75 -4.76
C MET A 23 -2.77 4.17 -4.27
N GLN A 24 -2.87 5.29 -3.54
CA GLN A 24 -4.16 5.83 -3.09
C GLN A 24 -5.08 6.16 -4.26
N LYS A 25 -4.56 6.69 -5.37
CA LYS A 25 -5.35 6.93 -6.58
C LYS A 25 -5.77 5.62 -7.25
N LYS A 26 -4.84 4.67 -7.39
CA LYS A 26 -5.07 3.37 -8.02
C LYS A 26 -6.17 2.57 -7.30
N TYR A 27 -6.11 2.50 -5.98
CA TYR A 27 -7.06 1.74 -5.16
C TYR A 27 -8.22 2.57 -4.63
N LYS A 28 -8.39 3.82 -5.09
CA LYS A 28 -9.41 4.74 -4.59
C LYS A 28 -10.80 4.13 -4.63
N ALA A 29 -11.20 3.54 -5.76
CA ALA A 29 -12.52 2.93 -5.91
C ALA A 29 -12.72 1.76 -4.94
N ASN A 30 -11.71 0.92 -4.75
CA ASN A 30 -11.76 -0.21 -3.82
C ASN A 30 -11.88 0.26 -2.37
N ILE A 31 -11.05 1.24 -1.98
CA ILE A 31 -11.08 1.87 -0.67
C ILE A 31 -12.42 2.55 -0.43
N SER A 32 -12.93 3.31 -1.41
CA SER A 32 -14.22 3.99 -1.29
C SER A 32 -15.38 3.01 -1.16
N ASN A 33 -15.41 1.94 -1.95
CA ASN A 33 -16.46 0.91 -1.85
C ASN A 33 -16.40 0.19 -0.50
N PHE A 34 -15.20 -0.15 -0.03
CA PHE A 34 -15.00 -0.73 1.30
C PHE A 34 -15.51 0.20 2.39
N CYS A 35 -15.10 1.47 2.34
CA CYS A 35 -15.49 2.47 3.32
C CYS A 35 -17.01 2.70 3.34
N HIS A 36 -17.65 2.74 2.18
CA HIS A 36 -19.09 2.86 2.06
C HIS A 36 -19.81 1.64 2.65
N TYR A 37 -19.35 0.43 2.32
CA TYR A 37 -19.96 -0.81 2.81
C TYR A 37 -19.84 -0.96 4.33
N HIS A 38 -18.69 -0.61 4.91
CA HIS A 38 -18.44 -0.73 6.35
C HIS A 38 -18.78 0.54 7.14
N ASN A 39 -19.24 1.60 6.48
CA ASN A 39 -19.47 2.93 7.06
C ASN A 39 -18.25 3.46 7.86
N VAL A 40 -17.05 3.35 7.27
CA VAL A 40 -15.79 3.81 7.86
C VAL A 40 -15.19 4.96 7.05
N GLU A 41 -14.28 5.71 7.66
CA GLU A 41 -13.56 6.78 6.97
C GLU A 41 -12.56 6.25 5.92
N LEU A 42 -12.32 7.03 4.86
CA LEU A 42 -11.36 6.69 3.80
C LEU A 42 -9.93 6.48 4.31
N SER A 43 -9.55 7.19 5.38
CA SER A 43 -8.29 7.02 6.11
C SER A 43 -8.13 5.58 6.63
N VAL A 44 -9.18 5.07 7.30
CA VAL A 44 -9.24 3.71 7.83
C VAL A 44 -9.19 2.67 6.71
N GLY A 45 -9.88 2.93 5.59
CA GLY A 45 -9.86 2.04 4.43
C GLY A 45 -8.47 1.89 3.80
N TRP A 46 -7.68 2.97 3.76
CA TRP A 46 -6.28 2.90 3.33
C TRP A 46 -5.43 2.04 4.28
N ASP A 47 -5.53 2.27 5.58
CA ASP A 47 -4.74 1.53 6.58
C ASP A 47 -5.08 0.04 6.56
N MET A 48 -6.34 -0.32 6.37
CA MET A 48 -6.78 -1.69 6.20
C MET A 48 -6.25 -2.33 4.91
N LEU A 49 -6.27 -1.62 3.79
CA LEU A 49 -5.69 -2.10 2.53
C LEU A 49 -4.19 -2.37 2.70
N PHE A 50 -3.48 -1.44 3.33
CA PHE A 50 -2.05 -1.54 3.59
C PHE A 50 -1.72 -2.70 4.55
N PHE A 51 -2.51 -2.87 5.62
CA PHE A 51 -2.39 -4.00 6.54
C PHE A 51 -2.58 -5.34 5.82
N ASN A 52 -3.61 -5.47 4.98
CA ASN A 52 -3.87 -6.69 4.22
C ASN A 52 -2.71 -7.01 3.26
N ALA A 53 -2.19 -6.02 2.55
CA ALA A 53 -1.01 -6.19 1.70
C ALA A 53 0.20 -6.73 2.49
N ARG A 54 0.44 -6.17 3.69
CA ARG A 54 1.49 -6.64 4.62
C ARG A 54 1.24 -8.06 5.16
N CYS A 55 -0.01 -8.46 5.35
CA CYS A 55 -0.34 -9.83 5.77
C CYS A 55 -0.12 -10.83 4.64
N PHE A 56 -0.48 -10.50 3.41
CA PHE A 56 -0.29 -11.38 2.25
C PHE A 56 1.19 -11.61 1.92
N THR A 57 2.05 -10.60 2.10
CA THR A 57 3.52 -10.77 1.95
C THR A 57 4.10 -11.76 2.98
N LYS A 58 3.46 -11.93 4.13
CA LYS A 58 3.85 -12.86 5.19
C LYS A 58 3.22 -14.26 5.05
N GLY A 59 2.62 -14.57 3.90
CA GLY A 59 2.01 -15.87 3.64
C GLY A 59 0.61 -16.05 4.25
N ALA A 60 -0.08 -14.96 4.61
CA ALA A 60 -1.48 -15.05 5.00
C ALA A 60 -2.34 -15.58 3.84
N LYS A 61 -3.18 -16.59 4.12
CA LYS A 61 -4.18 -17.09 3.17
C LYS A 61 -5.11 -15.93 2.81
N ALA A 62 -5.20 -15.60 1.51
CA ALA A 62 -5.95 -14.45 1.02
C ALA A 62 -7.33 -14.32 1.66
N SER A 63 -7.67 -13.13 2.15
CA SER A 63 -9.02 -12.80 2.62
C SER A 63 -9.68 -11.92 1.57
N VAL A 64 -10.81 -12.38 1.01
CA VAL A 64 -11.71 -11.51 0.25
C VAL A 64 -12.20 -10.43 1.20
N ILE A 65 -11.95 -9.16 0.88
CA ILE A 65 -12.45 -8.04 1.67
C ILE A 65 -13.89 -7.77 1.21
N PRO A 66 -14.92 -8.08 2.02
CA PRO A 66 -16.30 -7.80 1.65
C PRO A 66 -16.48 -6.29 1.43
N GLY A 67 -17.15 -5.91 0.34
CA GLY A 67 -17.42 -4.51 0.01
C GLY A 67 -16.28 -3.76 -0.70
N GLY A 68 -15.06 -4.28 -0.77
CA GLY A 68 -13.89 -3.57 -1.34
C GLY A 68 -13.73 -3.66 -2.87
N GLY A 69 -14.64 -4.31 -3.58
CA GLY A 69 -14.45 -4.67 -5.00
C GLY A 69 -13.37 -5.75 -5.20
N VAL A 70 -13.07 -6.07 -6.46
CA VAL A 70 -12.04 -7.06 -6.80
C VAL A 70 -10.67 -6.39 -6.81
N ILE A 71 -9.70 -6.94 -6.08
CA ILE A 71 -8.29 -6.52 -6.08
C ILE A 71 -7.42 -7.73 -6.41
N SER A 72 -6.45 -7.55 -7.31
CA SER A 72 -5.40 -8.54 -7.54
C SER A 72 -4.41 -8.57 -6.36
N VAL A 73 -4.40 -9.67 -5.60
CA VAL A 73 -3.49 -9.84 -4.45
C VAL A 73 -2.01 -9.76 -4.86
N PRO A 74 -1.55 -10.44 -5.95
CA PRO A 74 -0.16 -10.31 -6.39
C PRO A 74 0.24 -8.87 -6.71
N GLU A 75 -0.66 -8.10 -7.33
CA GLU A 75 -0.42 -6.71 -7.68
C GLU A 75 -0.35 -5.82 -6.42
N LEU A 76 -1.26 -6.03 -5.47
CA LEU A 76 -1.25 -5.32 -4.19
C LEU A 76 0.02 -5.60 -3.39
N VAL A 77 0.47 -6.85 -3.36
CA VAL A 77 1.74 -7.27 -2.71
C VAL A 77 2.94 -6.62 -3.39
N LYS A 78 2.96 -6.58 -4.73
CA LYS A 78 4.02 -5.91 -5.49
C LYS A 78 4.07 -4.42 -5.17
N ASP A 79 2.95 -3.72 -5.25
CA ASP A 79 2.89 -2.28 -5.00
C ASP A 79 3.27 -1.94 -3.55
N TYR A 80 2.86 -2.77 -2.59
CA TYR A 80 3.31 -2.65 -1.20
C TYR A 80 4.84 -2.78 -1.08
N ASN A 81 5.43 -3.81 -1.69
CA ASN A 81 6.88 -3.99 -1.63
C ASN A 81 7.63 -2.82 -2.28
N ASP A 82 7.13 -2.32 -3.42
CA ASP A 82 7.68 -1.13 -4.09
C ASP A 82 7.59 0.11 -3.17
N LEU A 83 6.48 0.32 -2.47
CA LEU A 83 6.33 1.41 -1.50
C LEU A 83 7.30 1.27 -0.32
N MET A 84 7.48 0.05 0.20
CA MET A 84 8.33 -0.24 1.35
C MET A 84 9.83 -0.08 1.06
N GLN A 85 10.27 -0.13 -0.20
CA GLN A 85 11.65 0.16 -0.58
C GLN A 85 12.06 1.61 -0.25
N TYR A 86 11.09 2.52 -0.20
CA TYR A 86 11.31 3.93 0.14
C TYR A 86 11.09 4.22 1.63
N GLN A 87 10.61 3.26 2.41
CA GLN A 87 10.42 3.48 3.84
C GLN A 87 11.78 3.49 4.53
N THR A 88 12.16 4.66 5.05
CA THR A 88 13.27 4.77 5.98
C THR A 88 12.89 4.06 7.28
N VAL A 89 13.47 2.88 7.53
CA VAL A 89 13.46 2.30 8.87
C VAL A 89 14.35 3.20 9.72
N TYR A 90 13.74 4.13 10.44
CA TYR A 90 14.40 4.74 11.59
C TYR A 90 14.71 3.60 12.56
N LYS A 91 15.93 3.05 12.47
CA LYS A 91 16.53 2.34 13.59
C LYS A 91 16.88 3.43 14.59
N GLY A 92 15.90 3.75 15.45
CA GLY A 92 16.18 4.41 16.72
C GLY A 92 17.08 3.51 17.57
#